data_AF-A0A929CKE1-F1
#
_entry.id   AF-A0A929CKE1-F1
#
_cell.length_a   1.000
_cell.length_b   1.000
_cell.length_c   1.000
_cell.angle_alpha   90.00
_cell.angle_beta   90.00
_cell.angle_gamma   90.00
#
_symmetry.space_group_name_H-M   'P 1'
#
loop_
_entity.id
_entity.type
_entity.pdbx_description
1 polymer ?
#
loop_
_entity_poly.entity_id
_entity_poly.type
_entity_poly.pdbx_seq_one_letter_code
_entity_poly.pdbx_strand_id
1 'polypeptide(L)'
;IVIMITGSIVGVAYITELFIAWYSGVEYEQYAFLNRATGPYWWAYLLMMSCNVFSPQFMWFKKLRTSIMFSFFISIVVNIGMWFERFVIIVTSLHRDYLPSSWSMFSPTFVDTGIFIGTIGFFFVLFLLYARTFPVIAQAEVKTILKSSGERYKKIREAGQSLVGTGSDERTSVKKDESNNTKN
;
A
#
# COMPACT_ATOMS: atom_id res chain seq x y z
N ILE A 1 -9.63 3.18 2.66
CA ILE A 1 -9.63 4.23 3.72
C ILE A 1 -8.20 4.58 4.08
N VAL A 2 -7.38 3.60 4.48
CA VAL A 2 -5.94 3.79 4.77
C VAL A 2 -5.22 4.57 3.67
N ILE A 3 -5.33 4.15 2.39
CA ILE A 3 -4.69 4.83 1.24
C ILE A 3 -5.06 6.32 1.14
N MET A 4 -6.31 6.68 1.43
CA MET A 4 -6.75 8.08 1.39
C MET A 4 -6.18 8.86 2.56
N ILE A 5 -6.16 8.28 3.76
CA ILE A 5 -5.63 8.94 4.95
C ILE A 5 -4.13 9.15 4.79
N THR A 6 -3.37 8.11 4.42
CA THR A 6 -1.93 8.22 4.23
C THR A 6 -1.57 9.18 3.10
N GLY A 7 -2.32 9.13 1.98
CA GLY A 7 -2.14 10.08 0.88
C GLY A 7 -2.41 11.53 1.28
N SER A 8 -3.46 11.79 2.06
CA SER A 8 -3.75 13.13 2.58
C SER A 8 -2.68 13.62 3.56
N ILE A 9 -2.13 12.75 4.42
CA ILE A 9 -1.04 13.10 5.34
C ILE A 9 0.21 13.52 4.55
N VAL A 10 0.59 12.74 3.53
CA VAL A 10 1.72 13.06 2.65
C VAL A 10 1.47 14.37 1.90
N GLY A 11 0.25 14.60 1.40
CA GLY A 11 -0.13 15.86 0.75
C GLY A 11 0.00 17.07 1.69
N VAL A 12 -0.42 16.94 2.95
CA VAL A 12 -0.23 18.00 3.96
C VAL A 12 1.26 18.26 4.20
N ALA A 13 2.07 17.20 4.34
CA ALA A 13 3.51 17.34 4.54
C ALA A 13 4.19 18.12 3.39
N TYR A 14 3.86 17.83 2.13
CA TYR A 14 4.42 18.57 0.99
C TYR A 14 4.01 20.05 0.99
N ILE A 15 2.76 20.37 1.35
CA ILE A 15 2.31 21.75 1.46
C ILE A 15 3.07 22.46 2.59
N THR A 16 3.27 21.80 3.72
CA THR A 16 4.06 22.34 4.83
C THR A 16 5.52 22.58 4.43
N GLU A 17 6.14 21.65 3.69
CA GLU A 17 7.50 21.83 3.16
C GLU A 17 7.62 23.06 2.26
N LEU A 18 6.68 23.24 1.32
CA LEU A 18 6.64 24.43 0.46
C LEU A 18 6.42 25.72 1.27
N PHE A 19 5.54 25.66 2.27
CA PHE A 19 5.25 26.81 3.13
C PHE A 19 6.46 27.22 3.97
N ILE A 20 7.14 26.25 4.59
CA ILE A 20 8.35 26.51 5.39
C ILE A 20 9.47 27.03 4.50
N ALA A 21 9.70 26.44 3.32
CA ALA A 21 10.74 26.91 2.40
C ALA A 21 10.51 28.38 1.97
N TRP A 22 9.25 28.76 1.73
CA TRP A 22 8.91 30.16 1.44
C TRP A 22 9.08 31.06 2.67
N TYR A 23 8.60 30.63 3.85
CA TYR A 23 8.63 31.39 5.10
C TYR A 23 10.03 31.54 5.72
N SER A 24 10.92 30.56 5.52
CA SER A 24 12.28 30.47 6.07
C SER A 24 13.17 31.66 5.66
N GLY A 25 12.93 32.24 4.48
CA GLY A 25 13.70 33.38 3.97
C GLY A 25 15.17 33.07 3.63
N VAL A 26 15.59 31.80 3.72
CA VAL A 26 16.92 31.34 3.35
C VAL A 26 16.97 31.09 1.83
N GLU A 27 17.80 31.85 1.13
CA GLU A 27 17.93 31.77 -0.34
C GLU A 27 18.26 30.36 -0.84
N TYR A 28 19.05 29.59 -0.08
CA TYR A 28 19.41 28.21 -0.42
C TYR A 28 18.23 27.24 -0.38
N GLU A 29 17.33 27.36 0.60
CA GLU A 29 16.13 26.49 0.69
C GLU A 29 15.11 26.86 -0.38
N GLN A 30 14.91 28.16 -0.61
CA GLN A 30 14.06 28.64 -1.69
C GLN A 30 14.58 28.20 -3.06
N TYR A 31 15.89 28.30 -3.29
CA TYR A 31 16.53 27.84 -4.52
C TYR A 31 16.42 26.31 -4.71
N ALA A 32 16.57 25.52 -3.65
CA ALA A 32 16.40 24.07 -3.71
C ALA A 32 14.98 23.66 -4.13
N PHE A 33 13.94 24.30 -3.56
CA PHE A 33 12.55 24.06 -3.96
C PHE A 33 12.21 24.62 -5.34
N LEU A 34 12.75 25.78 -5.71
CA LEU A 34 12.58 26.34 -7.05
C LEU A 34 13.21 25.42 -8.10
N ASN A 35 14.42 24.90 -7.85
CA ASN A 35 15.10 23.96 -8.73
C ASN A 35 14.37 22.60 -8.83
N ARG A 36 13.65 22.18 -7.78
CA ARG A 36 12.72 21.02 -7.88
C ARG A 36 11.54 21.30 -8.80
N ALA A 37 10.97 22.50 -8.75
CA ALA A 37 9.78 22.88 -9.51
C ALA A 37 10.06 23.25 -10.98
N THR A 38 11.17 23.92 -11.28
CA THR A 38 11.49 24.45 -12.62
C THR A 38 12.84 23.99 -13.18
N GLY A 39 13.62 23.23 -12.40
CA GLY A 39 14.93 22.73 -12.82
C GLY A 39 14.85 21.47 -13.70
N PRO A 40 16.00 20.80 -13.97
CA PRO A 40 16.08 19.70 -14.93
C PRO A 40 15.22 18.46 -14.57
N TYR A 41 14.86 18.31 -13.30
CA TYR A 41 13.99 17.22 -12.80
C TYR A 41 12.55 17.65 -12.52
N TRP A 42 12.09 18.77 -13.10
CA TRP A 42 10.72 19.27 -12.93
C TRP A 42 9.65 18.22 -13.27
N TRP A 43 9.89 17.40 -14.29
CA TRP A 43 8.99 16.34 -14.73
C TRP A 43 8.82 15.26 -13.65
N ALA A 44 9.89 14.91 -12.92
CA ALA A 44 9.86 13.93 -11.85
C ALA A 44 9.12 14.49 -10.62
N TYR A 45 9.34 15.76 -10.28
CA TYR A 45 8.61 16.45 -9.20
C TYR A 45 7.11 16.59 -9.53
N LEU A 46 6.76 16.93 -10.77
CA LEU A 46 5.37 17.02 -11.21
C LEU A 46 4.67 15.66 -11.20
N LEU A 47 5.36 14.59 -11.65
CA LEU A 47 4.84 13.23 -11.57
C LEU A 47 4.66 12.78 -10.12
N MET A 48 5.62 13.06 -9.23
CA MET A 48 5.50 12.77 -7.80
C MET A 48 4.27 13.46 -7.19
N MET A 49 4.15 14.78 -7.37
CA MET A 49 3.02 15.55 -6.80
C MET A 49 1.69 15.12 -7.41
N SER A 50 1.63 14.91 -8.72
CA SER A 50 0.39 14.47 -9.37
C SER A 50 -0.03 13.07 -8.92
N CYS A 51 0.89 12.10 -8.90
CA CYS A 51 0.59 10.73 -8.50
C CYS A 51 0.26 10.62 -7.01
N ASN A 52 1.00 11.27 -6.11
CA ASN A 52 0.79 11.12 -4.67
C ASN A 52 -0.37 11.96 -4.14
N VAL A 53 -0.60 13.15 -4.70
CA VAL A 53 -1.69 14.03 -4.23
C VAL A 53 -3.00 13.73 -4.94
N PHE A 54 -3.04 13.47 -6.24
CA PHE A 54 -4.32 13.29 -6.96
C PHE A 54 -4.84 11.86 -6.93
N SER A 55 -3.97 10.84 -7.03
CA SER A 55 -4.42 9.43 -7.05
C SER A 55 -5.29 9.04 -5.86
N PRO A 56 -4.94 9.44 -4.61
CA PRO A 56 -5.78 9.13 -3.44
C PRO A 56 -7.13 9.88 -3.45
N GLN A 57 -7.21 11.08 -4.05
CA GLN A 57 -8.44 11.88 -4.08
C GLN A 57 -9.50 11.24 -4.96
N PHE A 58 -9.12 10.51 -6.02
CA PHE A 58 -10.10 9.77 -6.83
C PHE A 58 -10.82 8.67 -6.01
N MET A 59 -10.25 8.19 -4.90
CA MET A 59 -10.88 7.18 -4.05
C MET A 59 -12.00 7.73 -3.15
N TRP A 60 -12.22 9.06 -3.10
CA TRP A 60 -13.39 9.65 -2.44
C TRP A 60 -14.70 9.23 -3.10
N PHE A 61 -14.68 9.03 -4.42
CA PHE A 61 -15.86 8.58 -5.15
C PHE A 61 -16.11 7.09 -4.89
N LYS A 62 -17.24 6.79 -4.22
CA LYS A 62 -17.64 5.41 -3.88
C LYS A 62 -17.63 4.48 -5.11
N LYS A 63 -18.08 4.97 -6.27
CA LYS A 63 -18.11 4.22 -7.54
C LYS A 63 -16.73 3.77 -8.00
N LEU A 64 -15.71 4.60 -7.81
CA LEU A 64 -14.33 4.31 -8.20
C LEU A 64 -13.66 3.36 -7.19
N ARG A 65 -13.90 3.56 -5.90
CA ARG A 65 -13.35 2.72 -4.82
C ARG A 65 -13.86 1.28 -4.84
N THR A 66 -15.08 1.03 -5.31
CA THR A 66 -15.64 -0.33 -5.38
C THR A 66 -15.30 -1.07 -6.67
N SER A 67 -14.59 -0.43 -7.60
CA SER A 67 -14.10 -1.09 -8.81
C SER A 67 -12.71 -1.68 -8.57
N ILE A 68 -12.59 -3.01 -8.71
CA ILE A 68 -11.33 -3.72 -8.51
C ILE A 68 -10.29 -3.34 -9.58
N MET A 69 -10.72 -3.19 -10.83
CA MET A 69 -9.84 -2.78 -11.94
C MET A 69 -9.28 -1.38 -11.71
N PHE A 70 -10.12 -0.44 -11.28
CA PHE A 70 -9.67 0.93 -10.99
C PHE A 70 -8.70 0.97 -9.80
N SER A 71 -9.03 0.24 -8.73
CA SER A 71 -8.18 0.18 -7.54
C SER A 71 -6.82 -0.46 -7.81
N PHE A 72 -6.76 -1.46 -8.71
CA PHE A 72 -5.51 -2.07 -9.16
C PHE A 72 -4.64 -1.11 -9.99
N PHE A 73 -5.23 -0.35 -10.89
CA PHE A 73 -4.47 0.65 -11.66
C PHE A 73 -3.91 1.75 -10.73
N ILE A 74 -4.73 2.26 -9.81
CA ILE A 74 -4.31 3.28 -8.84
C ILE A 74 -3.19 2.77 -7.94
N SER A 75 -3.19 1.51 -7.52
CA SER A 75 -2.09 0.99 -6.68
C SER A 75 -0.74 0.97 -7.40
N ILE A 76 -0.72 0.69 -8.70
CA ILE A 76 0.49 0.79 -9.53
C ILE A 76 0.97 2.24 -9.60
N VAL A 77 0.06 3.18 -9.90
CA VAL A 77 0.38 4.61 -9.99
C VAL A 77 0.93 5.15 -8.67
N VAL A 78 0.33 4.77 -7.54
CA VAL A 78 0.81 5.17 -6.20
C VAL A 78 2.21 4.62 -5.92
N ASN A 79 2.47 3.34 -6.24
CA ASN A 79 3.82 2.77 -6.04
C ASN A 79 4.88 3.50 -6.89
N ILE A 80 4.55 3.84 -8.14
CA ILE A 80 5.43 4.64 -9.00
C ILE A 80 5.65 6.03 -8.42
N GLY A 81 4.59 6.69 -7.93
CA GLY A 81 4.66 8.01 -7.29
C GLY A 81 5.53 8.03 -6.03
N MET A 82 5.42 7.00 -5.18
CA MET A 82 6.28 6.86 -3.99
C MET A 82 7.74 6.59 -4.34
N TRP A 83 8.00 5.86 -5.43
CA TRP A 83 9.37 5.69 -5.92
C TRP A 83 9.95 7.03 -6.42
N PHE A 84 9.16 7.79 -7.18
CA PHE A 84 9.54 9.14 -7.61
C PHE A 84 9.74 10.09 -6.43
N GLU A 85 8.98 9.97 -5.34
CA GLU A 85 9.22 10.74 -4.12
C GLU A 85 10.64 10.54 -3.60
N ARG A 86 11.08 9.28 -3.49
CA ARG A 86 12.43 8.97 -3.01
C ARG A 86 13.50 9.42 -3.99
N PHE A 87 13.27 9.25 -5.29
CA PHE A 87 14.17 9.73 -6.33
C PHE A 87 14.33 11.26 -6.26
N VAL A 88 13.23 12.01 -6.17
CA VAL A 88 13.24 13.47 -6.13
C VAL A 88 13.93 13.96 -4.87
N ILE A 89 13.57 13.46 -3.68
CA ILE A 89 14.18 13.90 -2.42
C ILE A 89 15.71 13.70 -2.44
N ILE A 90 16.20 12.56 -2.94
CA ILE A 90 17.63 12.24 -2.92
C ILE A 90 18.37 12.99 -4.04
N VAL A 91 17.95 12.80 -5.30
CA VAL A 91 18.72 13.28 -6.46
C VAL A 91 18.68 14.79 -6.59
N THR A 92 17.52 15.43 -6.34
CA THR A 92 17.43 16.89 -6.46
C THR A 92 18.17 17.63 -5.35
N SER A 93 18.34 17.00 -4.18
CA SER A 93 19.11 17.58 -3.08
C SER A 93 20.61 17.40 -3.26
N LEU A 94 21.06 16.33 -3.93
CA LEU A 94 22.49 16.05 -4.15
C LEU A 94 23.06 16.70 -5.41
N HIS A 95 22.25 16.87 -6.47
CA HIS A 95 22.71 17.44 -7.73
C HIS A 95 23.12 18.92 -7.60
N ARG A 96 22.42 19.68 -6.75
CA ARG A 96 22.67 21.10 -6.52
C ARG A 96 22.93 21.33 -5.04
N ASP A 97 24.19 21.21 -4.66
CA ASP A 97 24.65 21.48 -3.29
C ASP A 97 25.14 22.93 -3.15
N TYR A 98 25.58 23.32 -1.94
CA TYR A 98 26.02 24.67 -1.58
C TYR A 98 27.09 25.27 -2.51
N LEU A 99 27.95 24.44 -3.12
CA LEU A 99 29.02 24.86 -4.03
C LEU A 99 28.62 24.67 -5.50
N PRO A 100 28.52 25.76 -6.30
CA PRO A 100 28.18 25.67 -7.72
C PRO A 100 29.14 24.85 -8.57
N SER A 101 30.41 24.75 -8.15
CA SER A 101 31.44 23.97 -8.86
C SER A 101 31.21 22.46 -8.81
N SER A 102 30.42 21.97 -7.86
CA SER A 102 30.17 20.53 -7.64
C SER A 102 28.86 20.06 -8.28
N TRP A 103 28.18 20.93 -9.03
CA TRP A 103 26.91 20.62 -9.65
C TRP A 103 27.07 19.59 -10.78
N SER A 104 26.38 18.45 -10.68
CA SER A 104 26.48 17.36 -11.66
C SER A 104 25.15 16.67 -11.92
N MET A 105 24.87 16.38 -13.19
CA MET A 105 23.69 15.61 -13.64
C MET A 105 23.79 14.14 -13.26
N PHE A 106 22.64 13.54 -12.92
CA PHE A 106 22.52 12.10 -12.66
C PHE A 106 21.75 11.47 -13.82
N SER A 107 22.41 10.55 -14.52
CA SER A 107 21.79 9.73 -15.55
C SER A 107 21.99 8.26 -15.17
N PRO A 108 20.92 7.51 -14.89
CA PRO A 108 21.05 6.11 -14.52
C PRO A 108 21.64 5.31 -15.68
N THR A 109 22.52 4.37 -15.35
CA THR A 109 23.09 3.44 -16.32
C THR A 109 22.17 2.24 -16.52
N PHE A 110 22.43 1.45 -17.56
CA PHE A 110 21.72 0.20 -17.79
C PHE A 110 21.87 -0.78 -16.61
N VAL A 111 23.03 -0.75 -15.92
CA VAL A 111 23.29 -1.60 -14.75
C VAL A 111 22.39 -1.21 -13.58
N ASP A 112 22.19 0.08 -13.31
CA ASP A 112 21.30 0.54 -12.24
C ASP A 112 19.86 0.06 -12.45
N THR A 113 19.39 0.17 -13.70
CA THR A 113 18.05 -0.28 -14.10
C THR A 113 17.94 -1.81 -14.03
N GLY A 114 19.00 -2.53 -14.45
CA GLY A 114 19.08 -3.99 -14.39
C GLY A 114 19.04 -4.52 -12.96
N ILE A 115 19.74 -3.88 -12.02
CA ILE A 115 19.71 -4.23 -10.60
C ILE A 115 18.31 -3.98 -10.03
N PHE A 116 17.69 -2.84 -10.34
CA PHE A 116 16.33 -2.54 -9.89
C PHE A 116 15.31 -3.59 -10.36
N ILE A 117 15.29 -3.91 -11.67
CA ILE A 117 14.42 -4.95 -12.23
C ILE A 117 14.76 -6.32 -11.63
N GLY A 118 16.04 -6.61 -11.43
CA GLY A 118 16.54 -7.82 -10.79
C GLY A 118 15.98 -8.00 -9.37
N THR A 119 15.93 -6.95 -8.56
CA THR A 119 15.36 -7.03 -7.20
C THR A 119 13.85 -7.27 -7.23
N ILE A 120 13.13 -6.70 -8.20
CA ILE A 120 11.69 -6.98 -8.40
C ILE A 120 11.49 -8.46 -8.75
N GLY A 121 12.27 -8.99 -9.69
CA GLY A 121 12.23 -10.41 -10.06
C GLY A 121 12.55 -11.33 -8.88
N PHE A 122 13.60 -11.01 -8.12
CA PHE A 122 14.00 -11.77 -6.95
C PHE A 122 12.94 -11.75 -5.84
N PHE A 123 12.29 -10.61 -5.61
CA PHE A 123 11.15 -10.50 -4.71
C PHE A 123 10.01 -11.43 -5.13
N PHE A 124 9.64 -11.45 -6.41
CA PHE A 124 8.59 -12.34 -6.90
C PHE A 124 8.96 -13.81 -6.80
N VAL A 125 10.23 -14.18 -7.06
CA VAL A 125 10.71 -15.56 -6.89
C VAL A 125 10.51 -16.02 -5.44
N LEU A 126 10.97 -15.23 -4.47
CA LEU A 126 10.81 -15.55 -3.05
C LEU A 126 9.33 -15.55 -2.61
N PHE A 127 8.55 -14.59 -3.08
CA PHE A 127 7.11 -14.50 -2.77
C PHE A 127 6.34 -15.70 -3.33
N LEU A 128 6.61 -16.11 -4.57
CA LEU A 128 5.97 -17.27 -5.19
C LEU A 128 6.39 -18.59 -4.52
N LEU A 129 7.66 -18.71 -4.11
CA LEU A 129 8.13 -19.85 -3.32
C LEU A 129 7.39 -19.91 -2.00
N TYR A 130 7.32 -18.79 -1.27
CA TYR A 130 6.56 -18.69 -0.02
C TYR A 130 5.09 -19.07 -0.21
N ALA A 131 4.43 -18.52 -1.23
CA ALA A 131 3.01 -18.79 -1.51
C ALA A 131 2.75 -20.26 -1.86
N ARG A 132 3.76 -20.99 -2.35
CA ARG A 132 3.66 -22.42 -2.66
C ARG A 132 3.95 -23.31 -1.47
N THR A 133 4.91 -22.95 -0.61
CA THR A 133 5.37 -23.83 0.49
C THR A 133 4.66 -23.57 1.81
N PHE A 134 4.20 -22.35 2.07
CA PHE A 134 3.56 -21.96 3.32
C PHE A 134 2.07 -21.64 3.15
N PRO A 135 1.23 -21.88 4.18
CA PRO A 135 -0.16 -21.47 4.16
C PRO A 135 -0.25 -19.93 4.19
N VAL A 136 -0.69 -19.35 3.07
CA VAL A 136 -0.82 -17.88 2.89
C VAL A 136 -1.83 -17.22 3.83
N ILE A 137 -2.75 -17.98 4.43
CA ILE A 137 -3.79 -17.48 5.33
C ILE A 137 -3.61 -18.11 6.72
N ALA A 138 -3.51 -17.26 7.75
CA ALA A 138 -3.42 -17.67 9.14
C ALA A 138 -4.73 -18.34 9.62
N GLN A 139 -4.75 -19.68 9.63
CA GLN A 139 -5.95 -20.47 9.96
C GLN A 139 -6.42 -20.26 11.41
N ALA A 140 -5.52 -20.00 12.34
CA ALA A 140 -5.87 -19.74 13.75
C ALA A 140 -6.74 -18.48 13.89
N GLU A 141 -6.36 -17.40 13.23
CA GLU A 141 -7.09 -16.11 13.25
C GLU A 141 -8.41 -16.18 12.46
N VAL A 142 -8.42 -16.87 11.32
CA VAL A 142 -9.66 -16.99 10.53
C VAL A 142 -10.75 -17.72 11.32
N LYS A 143 -10.38 -18.77 12.08
CA LYS A 143 -11.35 -19.53 12.89
C LYS A 143 -11.96 -18.70 14.02
N THR A 144 -11.21 -17.82 14.67
CA THR A 144 -11.73 -16.95 15.74
C THR A 144 -12.67 -15.88 15.17
N ILE A 145 -12.31 -15.26 14.05
CA ILE A 145 -13.13 -14.23 13.40
C ILE A 145 -14.42 -14.82 12.82
N LEU A 146 -14.36 -16.01 12.22
CA LEU A 146 -15.52 -16.63 11.59
C LEU A 146 -16.65 -16.89 12.60
N LYS A 147 -16.30 -17.30 13.83
CA LYS A 147 -17.27 -17.51 14.91
C LYS A 147 -17.97 -16.23 15.35
N SER A 148 -17.27 -15.09 15.28
CA SER A 148 -17.79 -13.78 15.69
C SER A 148 -18.56 -13.07 14.57
N SER A 149 -18.04 -13.12 13.34
CA SER A 149 -18.45 -12.22 12.24
C SER A 149 -19.03 -12.95 11.03
N GLY A 150 -18.97 -14.29 10.98
CA GLY A 150 -19.50 -15.06 9.86
C GLY A 150 -21.03 -14.98 9.77
N GLU A 151 -21.56 -14.70 8.58
CA GLU A 151 -23.02 -14.58 8.36
C GLU A 151 -23.79 -15.83 8.79
N ARG A 152 -23.21 -17.02 8.58
CA ARG A 152 -23.79 -18.29 9.02
C ARG A 152 -23.96 -18.35 10.54
N TYR A 153 -22.92 -17.96 11.29
CA TYR A 153 -22.95 -17.94 12.75
C TYR A 153 -23.89 -16.87 13.30
N LYS A 154 -24.00 -15.71 12.62
CA LYS A 154 -24.99 -14.67 12.96
C LYS A 154 -26.42 -15.18 12.78
N LYS A 155 -26.74 -15.79 11.63
CA LYS A 155 -28.07 -16.37 11.36
C LYS A 155 -28.47 -17.46 12.36
N ILE A 156 -27.54 -18.33 12.74
CA ILE A 156 -27.80 -19.39 13.73
C ILE A 156 -28.07 -18.78 15.12
N ARG A 157 -27.33 -17.73 15.50
CA ARG A 157 -27.53 -17.00 16.76
C ARG A 157 -28.86 -16.23 16.80
N GLU A 158 -29.25 -15.63 15.67
CA GLU A 158 -30.54 -14.95 15.49
C GLU A 158 -31.71 -15.94 15.48
N ALA A 159 -31.51 -17.15 14.94
CA ALA A 159 -32.49 -18.24 14.98
C ALA A 159 -32.61 -18.92 16.35
N GLY A 160 -31.86 -18.48 17.37
CA GLY A 160 -31.89 -19.06 18.73
C GLY A 160 -31.33 -20.48 18.84
N GLN A 161 -30.61 -20.95 17.81
CA GLN A 161 -30.07 -22.30 17.77
C GLN A 161 -28.69 -22.37 18.45
N SER A 162 -28.38 -23.53 19.03
CA SER A 162 -27.09 -23.77 19.67
C SER A 162 -25.93 -23.63 18.69
N LEU A 163 -24.91 -22.86 19.08
CA LEU A 163 -23.66 -22.71 18.33
C LEU A 163 -22.69 -23.89 18.58
N VAL A 164 -23.02 -24.79 19.51
CA VAL A 164 -22.17 -25.95 19.84
C VAL A 164 -22.21 -26.95 18.68
N GLY A 165 -21.05 -27.26 18.08
CA GLY A 165 -20.94 -28.20 16.94
C GLY A 165 -21.10 -27.59 15.55
N THR A 166 -21.40 -26.30 15.42
CA THR A 166 -21.60 -25.66 14.09
C THR A 166 -20.30 -25.43 13.30
N GLY A 167 -19.14 -25.58 13.96
CA GLY A 167 -17.81 -25.51 13.34
C GLY A 167 -17.19 -26.87 13.02
N SER A 168 -17.84 -27.99 13.37
CA SER A 168 -17.41 -29.32 12.92
C SER A 168 -17.96 -29.59 11.54
N ASP A 169 -17.06 -29.81 10.58
CA ASP A 169 -17.41 -30.30 9.25
C ASP A 169 -18.07 -31.67 9.39
N GLU A 170 -19.25 -31.89 8.81
CA GLU A 170 -19.96 -33.19 8.85
C GLU A 170 -19.10 -34.35 8.32
N ARG A 171 -18.11 -34.04 7.48
CA ARG A 171 -17.14 -35.00 6.93
C ARG A 171 -16.03 -35.40 7.92
N THR A 172 -15.83 -34.62 8.98
CA THR A 172 -14.80 -34.86 10.01
C THR A 172 -15.36 -35.13 11.40
N SER A 173 -16.62 -34.77 11.68
CA SER A 173 -17.29 -35.20 12.89
C SER A 173 -17.66 -36.66 12.76
N VAL A 174 -17.05 -37.51 13.58
CA VAL A 174 -17.58 -38.83 13.88
C VAL A 174 -19.04 -38.63 14.32
N LYS A 175 -20.00 -39.10 13.51
CA LYS A 175 -21.40 -39.21 13.93
C LYS A 175 -21.41 -40.03 15.21
N LYS A 176 -21.62 -39.37 16.35
CA LYS A 176 -22.12 -40.07 17.53
C LYS A 176 -23.57 -40.39 17.20
N ASP A 177 -23.81 -41.63 16.78
CA ASP A 177 -25.15 -42.17 16.65
C ASP A 177 -25.86 -42.00 18.01
N GLU A 178 -26.87 -41.14 18.07
CA GLU A 178 -27.86 -41.10 19.14
C GLU A 178 -28.81 -42.31 19.03
N SER A 179 -28.25 -43.52 18.95
CA SER A 179 -28.99 -44.77 19.18
C SER A 179 -28.66 -45.26 20.58
N ASN A 180 -29.27 -44.65 21.60
CA ASN A 180 -29.62 -45.30 22.88
C ASN A 180 -30.22 -44.26 23.85
N ASN A 181 -31.50 -43.90 23.64
CA ASN A 181 -32.42 -43.85 24.78
C ASN A 181 -33.89 -43.94 24.34
N THR A 182 -34.27 -45.10 23.80
CA THR A 182 -35.63 -45.62 23.95
C THR A 182 -35.51 -47.02 24.52
N LYS A 183 -35.70 -47.13 25.84
CA LYS A 183 -36.29 -48.26 26.61
C LYS A 183 -35.75 -48.29 28.03
N ASN A 184 -36.48 -47.63 28.94
CA ASN A 184 -37.16 -48.19 30.11
C ASN A 184 -37.40 -47.11 31.16
#